data_AF-A0A959H717-F1
#
_entry.id   AF-A0A959H717-F1
#
_cell.length_a   1.000
_cell.length_b   1.000
_cell.length_c   1.000
_cell.angle_alpha   90.00
_cell.angle_beta   90.00
_cell.angle_gamma   90.00
#
_symmetry.space_group_name_H-M   'P 1'
#
loop_
_entity.id
_entity.type
_entity.pdbx_description
1 polymer ?
#
loop_
_entity_poly.entity_id
_entity_poly.type
_entity_poly.pdbx_seq_one_letter_code
_entity_poly.pdbx_strand_id
1 'polypeptide(L)'
;MRPLQIHPDIRRAATLPASFYRDSAIFEQTKEKIFATTWQYAADVAALNEAANVYPFTLLPGVLDEPLLLSRAEDGAVHGLSNVCTHRGKIIVEKPGKA
;
A
#
# COMPACT_ATOMS: atom_id res chain seq x y z
N MET A 1 -11.69 19.09 0.75
CA MET A 1 -10.59 19.52 1.63
C MET A 1 -10.60 21.04 1.76
N ARG A 2 -10.52 21.61 2.98
CA ARG A 2 -10.25 23.04 3.13
C ARG A 2 -8.82 23.33 2.64
N PRO A 3 -8.53 24.50 2.06
CA PRO A 3 -7.17 24.83 1.64
C PRO A 3 -6.21 24.78 2.83
N LEU A 4 -5.15 24.00 2.73
CA LEU A 4 -4.04 24.04 3.67
C LEU A 4 -3.18 25.26 3.32
N GLN A 5 -2.89 26.10 4.31
CA GLN A 5 -2.00 27.23 4.09
C GLN A 5 -0.55 26.78 4.27
N ILE A 6 0.19 26.76 3.17
CA ILE A 6 1.63 26.50 3.14
C ILE A 6 2.32 27.79 2.70
N HIS A 7 3.23 28.30 3.52
CA HIS A 7 4.00 29.48 3.15
C HIS A 7 5.04 29.10 2.08
N PRO A 8 5.17 29.85 0.96
CA PRO A 8 6.06 29.47 -0.14
C PRO A 8 7.55 29.57 0.23
N ASP A 9 7.91 30.49 1.13
CA ASP A 9 9.25 30.54 1.74
C ASP A 9 9.35 29.53 2.89
N ILE A 10 10.17 28.49 2.71
CA ILE A 10 10.42 27.43 3.68
C ILE A 10 10.96 27.95 5.02
N ARG A 11 11.62 29.12 5.03
CA ARG A 11 12.14 29.75 6.27
C ARG A 11 11.01 30.25 7.18
N ARG A 12 9.78 30.34 6.67
CA ARG A 12 8.57 30.73 7.40
C ARG A 12 7.61 29.55 7.56
N ALA A 13 8.12 28.33 7.50
CA ALA A 13 7.30 27.13 7.65
C ALA A 13 6.67 27.02 9.05
N ALA A 14 5.47 26.47 9.07
CA ALA A 14 4.79 26.03 10.28
C ALA A 14 4.23 24.63 10.01
N THR A 15 3.93 23.89 11.08
CA THR A 15 3.20 22.62 10.94
C THR A 15 1.79 22.87 10.42
N LEU A 16 1.17 21.82 9.87
CA LEU A 16 -0.22 21.89 9.47
C LEU A 16 -1.12 22.16 10.68
N PRO A 17 -2.30 22.79 10.49
CA PRO A 17 -3.25 22.99 11.58
C PRO A 17 -3.61 21.67 12.27
N ALA A 18 -3.84 21.73 13.59
CA ALA A 18 -4.15 20.54 14.40
C ALA A 18 -5.38 19.74 13.93
N SER A 19 -6.26 20.33 13.10
CA SER A 19 -7.37 19.64 12.47
C SER A 19 -6.91 18.61 11.44
N PHE A 20 -5.80 18.85 10.72
CA PHE A 20 -5.28 17.92 9.71
C PHE A 20 -5.00 16.53 10.30
N TYR A 21 -4.48 16.49 11.52
CA TYR A 21 -4.10 15.25 12.20
C TYR A 21 -5.26 14.58 12.96
N ARG A 22 -6.41 15.25 13.11
CA ARG A 22 -7.53 14.77 13.96
C ARG A 22 -8.85 14.60 13.21
N ASP A 23 -8.98 15.20 12.04
CA ASP A 23 -10.18 15.12 11.21
C ASP A 23 -10.16 13.83 10.39
N SER A 24 -11.08 12.93 10.68
CA SER A 24 -11.21 11.64 9.98
C SER A 24 -11.52 11.82 8.50
N ALA A 25 -12.23 12.87 8.09
CA ALA A 25 -12.51 13.10 6.68
C ALA A 25 -11.25 13.52 5.89
N ILE A 26 -10.28 14.17 6.54
CA ILE A 26 -8.97 14.46 5.94
C ILE A 26 -8.16 13.18 5.83
N PHE A 27 -8.20 12.32 6.84
CA PHE A 27 -7.52 11.02 6.80
C PHE A 27 -8.05 10.13 5.67
N GLU A 28 -9.38 9.98 5.52
CA GLU A 28 -9.97 9.19 4.44
C GLU A 28 -9.63 9.76 3.05
N GLN A 29 -9.64 11.08 2.88
CA GLN A 29 -9.17 11.69 1.63
C GLN A 29 -7.69 11.42 1.37
N THR A 30 -6.86 11.35 2.40
CA THR A 30 -5.42 11.09 2.30
C THR A 30 -5.17 9.63 1.87
N LYS A 31 -5.94 8.68 2.41
CA LYS A 31 -5.92 7.27 1.98
C LYS A 31 -6.15 7.14 0.47
N GLU A 32 -7.25 7.71 -0.03
CA GLU A 32 -7.63 7.58 -1.43
C GLU A 32 -6.74 8.39 -2.39
N LYS A 33 -6.39 9.62 -2.02
CA LYS A 33 -5.70 10.55 -2.95
C LYS A 33 -4.19 10.47 -2.91
N ILE A 34 -3.61 9.84 -1.88
CA ILE A 34 -2.16 9.74 -1.74
C ILE A 34 -1.78 8.27 -1.69
N PHE A 35 -2.22 7.52 -0.68
CA PHE A 35 -1.72 6.15 -0.49
C PHE A 35 -2.18 5.18 -1.58
N ALA A 36 -3.44 5.23 -1.98
CA ALA A 36 -3.98 4.34 -3.02
C ALA A 36 -3.48 4.63 -4.44
N THR A 37 -2.87 5.79 -4.68
CA THR A 37 -2.50 6.27 -6.02
C THR A 37 -1.02 6.56 -6.20
N THR A 38 -0.19 6.28 -5.19
CA THR A 38 1.26 6.47 -5.24
C THR A 38 1.99 5.15 -5.00
N TRP A 39 3.25 5.10 -5.45
CA TRP A 39 4.11 3.94 -5.22
C TRP A 39 4.32 3.69 -3.73
N GLN A 40 4.00 2.47 -3.30
CA GLN A 40 4.25 2.00 -1.94
C GLN A 40 5.37 0.97 -1.95
N TYR A 41 6.19 0.98 -0.90
CA TYR A 41 7.12 -0.10 -0.66
C TYR A 41 6.33 -1.38 -0.30
N ALA A 42 6.66 -2.49 -0.96
CA ALA A 42 6.01 -3.79 -0.74
C ALA A 42 6.92 -4.76 0.03
N ALA A 43 8.04 -5.17 -0.58
CA ALA A 43 8.98 -6.11 0.02
C ALA A 43 10.35 -6.07 -0.68
N ASP A 44 11.35 -6.68 -0.04
CA ASP A 44 12.63 -6.99 -0.67
C ASP A 44 12.47 -8.17 -1.65
N VAL A 45 13.22 -8.15 -2.76
CA VAL A 45 13.15 -9.19 -3.79
C VAL A 45 13.53 -10.59 -3.27
N ALA A 46 14.33 -10.68 -2.20
CA ALA A 46 14.70 -11.93 -1.54
C ALA A 46 13.49 -12.67 -0.91
N ALA A 47 12.38 -11.96 -0.69
CA ALA A 47 11.11 -12.58 -0.29
C ALA A 47 10.55 -13.52 -1.38
N LEU A 48 10.96 -13.32 -2.65
CA LEU A 48 10.62 -14.16 -3.80
C LEU A 48 11.85 -14.98 -4.24
N ASN A 49 12.05 -16.13 -3.61
CA ASN A 49 13.20 -17.02 -3.85
C ASN A 49 12.76 -18.41 -4.36
N GLU A 50 13.71 -19.32 -4.57
CA GLU A 50 13.44 -20.66 -5.11
C GLU A 50 12.50 -21.51 -4.22
N ALA A 51 12.46 -21.24 -2.90
CA ALA A 51 11.56 -21.92 -1.98
C ALA A 51 10.18 -21.24 -1.90
N ALA A 52 10.08 -19.96 -2.29
CA ALA A 52 8.84 -19.20 -2.26
C ALA A 52 8.77 -18.20 -3.45
N ASN A 53 8.11 -18.58 -4.54
CA ASN A 53 7.88 -17.70 -5.69
C ASN A 53 6.55 -16.93 -5.61
N VAL A 54 5.77 -17.10 -4.52
CA VAL A 54 4.67 -16.21 -4.15
C VAL A 54 4.83 -15.72 -2.71
N TYR A 55 4.48 -14.46 -2.48
CA TYR A 55 4.58 -13.79 -1.18
C TYR A 55 3.34 -12.91 -0.93
N PRO A 56 2.41 -13.32 -0.04
CA PRO A 56 1.25 -12.51 0.32
C PRO A 56 1.59 -11.45 1.37
N PHE A 57 0.95 -10.28 1.31
CA PHE A 57 1.06 -9.24 2.32
C PHE A 57 -0.19 -8.33 2.32
N THR A 58 -0.43 -7.62 3.42
CA THR A 58 -1.45 -6.58 3.49
C THR A 58 -0.79 -5.22 3.30
N LEU A 59 -1.25 -4.45 2.32
CA LEU A 59 -0.75 -3.10 2.07
C LEU A 59 -1.26 -2.14 3.14
N LEU A 60 -0.32 -1.48 3.84
CA LEU A 60 -0.58 -0.51 4.91
C LEU A 60 -1.67 -0.98 5.91
N PRO A 61 -1.38 -2.00 6.74
CA PRO A 61 -2.34 -2.53 7.71
C PRO A 61 -2.88 -1.45 8.66
N GLY A 62 -4.19 -1.45 8.89
CA GLY A 62 -4.91 -0.44 9.67
C GLY A 62 -5.15 0.88 8.92
N VAL A 63 -4.70 0.99 7.66
CA VAL A 63 -4.90 2.17 6.82
C VAL A 63 -5.66 1.81 5.56
N LEU A 64 -5.06 1.01 4.67
CA LEU A 64 -5.72 0.53 3.45
C LEU A 64 -6.26 -0.89 3.62
N ASP A 65 -5.57 -1.73 4.40
CA ASP A 65 -5.96 -3.12 4.64
C ASP A 65 -6.19 -3.94 3.35
N GLU A 66 -5.48 -3.60 2.27
CA GLU A 66 -5.63 -4.24 0.97
C GLU A 66 -4.74 -5.50 0.87
N PRO A 67 -5.31 -6.71 0.75
CA PRO A 67 -4.53 -7.93 0.62
C PRO A 67 -3.97 -8.08 -0.80
N LEU A 68 -2.64 -8.06 -0.91
CA LEU A 68 -1.89 -8.20 -2.14
C LEU A 68 -0.99 -9.43 -2.09
N LEU A 69 -0.52 -9.87 -3.26
CA LEU A 69 0.54 -10.86 -3.36
C LEU A 69 1.55 -10.42 -4.41
N LEU A 70 2.83 -10.69 -4.14
CA LEU A 70 3.87 -10.68 -5.13
C LEU A 70 4.06 -12.10 -5.68
N SER A 71 4.29 -12.23 -6.98
CA SER A 71 4.64 -13.50 -7.62
C SER A 71 5.85 -13.35 -8.54
N ARG A 72 6.62 -14.42 -8.69
CA ARG A 72 7.68 -14.54 -9.69
C ARG A 72 7.28 -15.58 -10.74
N ALA A 73 7.17 -15.13 -11.99
CA ALA A 73 6.89 -15.99 -13.14
C ALA A 73 8.12 -16.81 -13.54
N GLU A 74 7.93 -17.83 -14.38
CA GLU A 74 9.00 -18.72 -14.84
C GLU A 74 10.09 -18.00 -15.65
N ASP A 75 9.73 -16.92 -16.34
CA ASP A 75 10.67 -16.04 -17.06
C ASP A 75 11.46 -15.09 -16.13
N GLY A 76 11.19 -15.15 -14.81
CA GLY A 76 11.82 -14.33 -13.78
C GLY A 76 11.10 -13.01 -13.48
N ALA A 77 10.07 -12.64 -14.25
CA ALA A 77 9.32 -11.40 -14.03
C ALA A 77 8.60 -11.41 -12.68
N VAL A 78 8.53 -10.23 -12.03
CA VAL A 78 7.84 -10.04 -10.76
C VAL A 78 6.54 -9.28 -10.99
N HIS A 79 5.44 -9.80 -10.44
CA HIS A 79 4.12 -9.19 -10.54
C HIS A 79 3.55 -8.88 -9.16
N GLY A 80 2.83 -7.77 -9.04
CA GLY A 80 1.96 -7.47 -7.90
C GLY A 80 0.50 -7.70 -8.30
N LEU A 81 -0.23 -8.47 -7.52
CA LEU A 81 -1.59 -8.90 -7.80
C LEU A 81 -2.47 -8.68 -6.57
N SER A 82 -3.78 -8.47 -6.77
CA SER A 82 -4.74 -8.59 -5.67
C SER A 82 -4.78 -10.03 -5.19
N ASN A 83 -4.69 -10.25 -3.88
CA ASN A 83 -4.75 -11.57 -3.27
C ASN A 83 -6.19 -11.96 -2.88
N VAL A 84 -7.14 -11.60 -3.74
CA VAL A 84 -8.56 -11.83 -3.53
C VAL A 84 -9.14 -12.51 -4.76
N CYS A 85 -9.73 -13.68 -4.56
CA CYS A 85 -10.41 -14.41 -5.62
C CYS A 85 -11.61 -13.60 -6.13
N THR A 86 -11.65 -13.34 -7.43
CA THR A 86 -12.70 -12.56 -8.10
C THR A 86 -14.08 -13.24 -8.08
N HIS A 87 -14.16 -14.53 -7.76
CA HIS A 87 -15.44 -15.26 -7.67
C HIS A 87 -16.19 -14.94 -6.38
N ARG A 88 -15.55 -15.11 -5.21
CA ARG A 88 -16.21 -15.00 -3.90
C ARG A 88 -15.36 -14.35 -2.80
N GLY A 89 -14.30 -13.64 -3.16
CA GLY A 89 -13.53 -12.84 -2.20
C GLY A 89 -12.60 -13.63 -1.28
N LYS A 90 -12.32 -14.91 -1.56
CA LYS A 90 -11.41 -15.71 -0.72
C LYS A 90 -9.95 -15.28 -0.94
N ILE A 91 -9.18 -15.18 0.15
CA ILE A 91 -7.71 -15.06 0.09
C ILE A 91 -7.11 -16.27 -0.64
N ILE A 92 -6.29 -15.99 -1.66
CA ILE A 92 -5.75 -17.01 -2.56
C ILE A 92 -4.51 -17.65 -1.93
N VAL A 93 -3.58 -16.83 -1.46
CA VAL A 93 -2.31 -17.26 -0.85
C VAL A 93 -2.25 -16.77 0.59
N GLU A 94 -2.15 -17.69 1.54
CA GLU A 94 -2.11 -17.35 2.98
C GLU A 94 -0.68 -17.24 3.53
N LYS A 95 0.29 -17.92 2.90
CA LYS A 95 1.68 -17.96 3.34
C LYS A 95 2.62 -17.94 2.12
N PRO A 96 3.85 -17.43 2.26
CA PRO A 96 4.86 -17.56 1.22
C PRO A 96 5.10 -19.02 0.85
N GLY A 97 5.31 -19.29 -0.44
CA GLY A 97 5.51 -20.65 -0.90
C GLY A 97 5.64 -20.74 -2.41
N LYS A 98 5.59 -21.98 -2.91
CA LYS A 98 5.54 -22.23 -4.35
C LYS A 98 4.10 -22.10 -4.84
N ALA A 99 3.93 -21.37 -5.94
CA ALA A 99 2.73 -21.38 -6.78
C ALA A 99 2.50 -22.77 -7.38
#